data_AF-A0A127MIC5-F1
#
_entry.id   AF-A0A127MIC5-F1
#
_cell.length_a   1.000
_cell.length_b   1.000
_cell.length_c   1.000
_cell.angle_alpha   90.00
_cell.angle_beta   90.00
_cell.angle_gamma   90.00
#
_symmetry.space_group_name_H-M   'P 1'
#
loop_
_entity.id
_entity.type
_entity.pdbx_description
1 polymer ?
#
loop_
_entity_poly.entity_id
_entity_poly.type
_entity_poly.pdbx_seq_one_letter_code
_entity_poly.pdbx_strand_id
1 'polypeptide(L)'
;MSNLSRSLWLSAAAFALPLTLAACGSNEASDEELAKLDDNLTSDPAMNDALEDAILVDPELTDQANRNAIRGANGAADGAVPPGTGKDGRAAAKAALGGKILAAPKPRQMTSDDEGLTLGDKAELQETRQNKPVCKDKLTYDMGWANKMPPEFAVYPHANVQEAAGKCDLRVVSFITATPIKSIVDYYYTKAKRGGYDAEYLLRGSEHVLGGSKPNENSAYVITLNKRSGGGTVVDIVASNGG
;
A
#
# COMPACT_ATOMS: atom_id res chain seq x y z
N MET A 1 -61.79 26.09 33.91
CA MET A 1 -62.15 24.73 34.39
C MET A 1 -60.89 23.89 34.34
N SER A 2 -60.52 23.39 35.50
CA SER A 2 -59.26 22.77 35.94
C SER A 2 -58.86 21.52 35.16
N ASN A 3 -57.68 21.49 34.55
CA ASN A 3 -57.00 20.25 34.10
C ASN A 3 -55.47 20.44 34.05
N LEU A 4 -54.89 20.96 35.14
CA LEU A 4 -53.45 21.22 35.26
C LEU A 4 -52.80 20.55 36.48
N SER A 5 -53.49 19.61 37.14
CA SER A 5 -53.03 19.07 38.44
C SER A 5 -52.88 17.54 38.51
N ARG A 6 -52.87 16.80 37.40
CA ARG A 6 -52.84 15.31 37.45
C ARG A 6 -51.73 14.59 36.70
N SER A 7 -50.90 15.27 35.91
CA SER A 7 -49.76 14.63 35.22
C SER A 7 -48.46 14.65 36.03
N LEU A 8 -48.42 15.35 37.17
CA LEU A 8 -47.23 15.43 38.04
C LEU A 8 -46.99 14.17 38.91
N TRP A 9 -47.79 13.11 38.76
CA TRP A 9 -47.72 11.90 39.58
C TRP A 9 -47.38 10.62 38.79
N LEU A 10 -47.01 10.72 37.51
CA LEU A 10 -46.63 9.56 36.68
C LEU A 10 -45.19 9.60 36.12
N SER A 11 -44.38 10.60 36.50
CA SER A 11 -42.95 10.66 36.15
C SER A 11 -42.02 9.95 37.14
N ALA A 12 -42.55 9.19 38.11
CA ALA A 12 -41.75 8.50 39.14
C ALA A 12 -41.72 6.96 39.02
N ALA A 13 -42.32 6.37 37.97
CA ALA A 13 -42.48 4.91 37.86
C ALA A 13 -41.85 4.28 36.61
N ALA A 14 -40.92 4.97 35.93
CA ALA A 14 -40.25 4.44 34.73
C ALA A 14 -38.71 4.54 34.78
N PHE A 15 -38.13 4.70 35.98
CA PHE A 15 -36.66 4.73 36.18
C PHE A 15 -36.15 3.63 37.13
N ALA A 16 -36.96 2.61 37.43
CA ALA A 16 -36.67 1.55 38.40
C ALA A 16 -36.34 0.20 37.74
N LEU A 17 -35.56 0.17 36.66
CA LEU A 17 -35.26 -1.08 35.92
C LEU A 17 -33.90 -1.08 35.18
N PRO A 18 -32.78 -0.70 35.85
CA PRO A 18 -31.58 -1.51 35.65
C PRO A 18 -30.71 -1.73 36.92
N LEU A 19 -31.26 -1.62 38.13
CA LEU A 19 -30.47 -1.83 39.38
C LEU A 19 -30.27 -3.30 39.79
N THR A 20 -30.59 -4.28 38.96
CA THR A 20 -30.49 -5.72 39.32
C THR A 20 -29.32 -6.48 38.69
N LEU A 21 -28.27 -5.79 38.20
CA LEU A 21 -27.07 -6.44 37.65
C LEU A 21 -25.76 -6.18 38.41
N ALA A 22 -25.81 -5.62 39.63
CA ALA A 22 -24.63 -5.38 40.47
C ALA A 22 -24.49 -6.37 41.65
N ALA A 23 -24.95 -7.62 41.48
CA ALA A 23 -24.87 -8.65 42.53
C ALA A 23 -24.24 -9.98 42.07
N CYS A 24 -23.50 -9.97 40.97
CA CYS A 24 -22.65 -11.10 40.57
C CYS A 24 -21.24 -10.56 40.33
N GLY A 25 -20.45 -10.46 41.40
CA GLY A 25 -19.07 -9.97 41.29
C GLY A 25 -18.43 -9.41 42.56
N SER A 26 -18.76 -9.92 43.75
CA SER A 26 -18.01 -9.57 44.97
C SER A 26 -18.06 -10.72 45.99
N ASN A 27 -17.35 -11.80 45.69
CA ASN A 27 -16.77 -12.63 46.73
C ASN A 27 -15.26 -12.42 46.62
N GLU A 28 -14.72 -11.51 47.42
CA GLU A 28 -13.28 -11.38 47.60
C GLU A 28 -12.85 -12.62 48.39
N ALA A 29 -12.28 -13.61 47.69
CA ALA A 29 -11.62 -14.74 48.35
C ALA A 29 -10.49 -14.17 49.23
N SER A 30 -10.40 -14.59 50.48
CA SER A 30 -9.34 -14.11 51.36
C SER A 30 -7.98 -14.60 50.86
N ASP A 31 -6.92 -13.86 51.15
CA ASP A 31 -5.54 -14.26 50.82
C ASP A 31 -5.19 -15.67 51.35
N GLU A 32 -5.87 -16.11 52.41
CA GLU A 32 -5.72 -17.44 53.01
C GLU A 32 -6.42 -18.55 52.20
N GLU A 33 -7.52 -18.24 51.51
CA GLU A 33 -8.18 -19.16 50.57
C GLU A 33 -7.42 -19.22 49.24
N LEU A 34 -6.87 -18.10 48.78
CA LEU A 34 -5.98 -18.04 47.61
C LEU A 34 -4.69 -18.84 47.86
N ALA A 35 -4.06 -18.68 49.04
CA ALA A 35 -2.86 -19.44 49.40
C ALA A 35 -3.12 -20.96 49.49
N LYS A 36 -4.29 -21.38 49.99
CA LYS A 36 -4.66 -22.81 50.03
C LYS A 36 -4.98 -23.41 48.66
N LEU A 37 -5.45 -22.58 47.73
CA LEU A 37 -5.69 -23.01 46.35
C LEU A 37 -4.37 -23.10 45.56
N ASP A 38 -3.44 -22.18 45.81
CA ASP A 38 -2.10 -22.18 45.20
C ASP A 38 -1.27 -23.39 45.67
N ASP A 39 -1.31 -23.73 46.97
CA ASP A 39 -0.70 -24.95 47.51
C ASP A 39 -1.29 -26.23 46.90
N ASN A 40 -2.61 -26.27 46.61
CA ASN A 40 -3.24 -27.42 45.96
C ASN A 40 -2.88 -27.53 44.46
N LEU A 41 -2.71 -26.40 43.77
CA LEU A 41 -2.35 -26.39 42.34
C LEU A 41 -0.89 -26.77 42.10
N THR A 42 0.01 -26.43 43.03
CA THR A 42 1.45 -26.75 42.94
C THR A 42 1.81 -28.14 43.45
N SER A 43 0.90 -28.81 44.19
CA SER A 43 1.14 -30.11 44.81
C SER A 43 0.59 -31.32 44.04
N ASP A 44 -0.07 -31.14 42.88
CA ASP A 44 -0.55 -32.26 42.06
C ASP A 44 0.60 -32.84 41.22
N PRO A 45 1.11 -34.05 41.55
CA PRO A 45 2.23 -34.64 40.85
C PRO A 45 1.92 -34.95 39.37
N ALA A 46 0.64 -35.08 39.00
CA ALA A 46 0.24 -35.34 37.61
C ALA A 46 0.28 -34.10 36.71
N MET A 47 0.15 -32.90 37.29
CA MET A 47 0.24 -31.64 36.53
C MET A 47 1.68 -31.16 36.35
N ASN A 48 2.55 -31.37 37.34
CA ASN A 48 3.98 -31.10 37.17
C ASN A 48 4.64 -32.04 36.14
N ASP A 49 4.23 -33.31 36.07
CA ASP A 49 4.73 -34.26 35.07
C ASP A 49 4.33 -33.82 33.63
N ALA A 50 3.12 -33.26 33.46
CA ALA A 50 2.65 -32.76 32.16
C ALA A 50 3.29 -31.43 31.72
N LEU A 51 3.90 -30.67 32.63
CA LEU A 51 4.64 -29.43 32.35
C LEU A 51 6.13 -29.68 32.09
N GLU A 52 6.70 -30.73 32.68
CA GLU A 52 8.07 -31.21 32.45
C GLU A 52 8.18 -32.16 31.25
N ASP A 53 7.06 -32.57 30.66
CA ASP A 53 7.04 -33.38 29.44
C ASP A 53 7.57 -32.52 28.28
N ALA A 54 8.89 -32.60 28.10
CA ALA A 54 9.62 -31.92 27.05
C ALA A 54 8.90 -32.18 25.73
N ILE A 55 8.34 -31.13 25.12
CA ILE A 55 7.88 -31.17 23.74
C ILE A 55 9.03 -31.78 22.93
N LEU A 56 8.82 -32.97 22.39
CA LEU A 56 9.77 -33.69 21.54
C LEU A 56 9.97 -32.87 20.26
N VAL A 57 10.79 -31.83 20.34
CA VAL A 57 11.33 -31.12 19.19
C VAL A 57 12.38 -32.06 18.64
N ASP A 58 12.02 -32.82 17.60
CA ASP A 58 12.96 -33.60 16.80
C ASP A 58 14.05 -32.65 16.26
N PRO A 59 15.29 -32.71 16.80
CA PRO A 59 16.34 -31.79 16.40
C PRO A 59 16.74 -31.99 14.93
N GLU A 60 16.56 -33.20 14.39
CA GLU A 60 16.88 -33.50 12.99
C GLU A 60 15.89 -32.85 12.02
N LEU A 61 14.62 -32.69 12.39
CA LEU A 61 13.64 -31.97 11.58
C LEU A 61 13.87 -30.44 11.59
N THR A 62 14.38 -29.91 12.70
CA THR A 62 14.69 -28.48 12.83
C THR A 62 15.82 -28.06 11.88
N ASP A 63 16.85 -28.90 11.72
CA ASP A 63 17.95 -28.63 10.79
C ASP A 63 17.58 -28.93 9.34
N GLN A 64 16.63 -29.83 9.08
CA GLN A 64 16.14 -30.14 7.72
C GLN A 64 15.16 -29.10 7.18
N ALA A 65 14.35 -28.46 8.03
CA ALA A 65 13.36 -27.46 7.63
C ALA A 65 13.97 -26.27 6.87
N ASN A 66 15.26 -26.00 7.08
CA ASN A 66 15.96 -24.86 6.49
C ASN A 66 16.87 -25.23 5.31
N ARG A 67 17.02 -26.51 4.93
CA ARG A 67 17.98 -26.93 3.88
C ARG A 67 17.65 -26.40 2.47
N ASN A 68 16.40 -26.00 2.22
CA ASN A 68 15.97 -25.35 0.97
C ASN A 68 15.62 -23.86 1.16
N ALA A 69 15.87 -23.29 2.34
CA ALA A 69 15.66 -21.87 2.57
C ALA A 69 16.83 -21.09 1.97
N ILE A 70 16.53 -20.22 0.99
CA ILE A 70 17.51 -19.26 0.42
C ILE A 70 17.85 -18.14 1.43
N ARG A 71 17.35 -18.22 2.67
CA ARG A 71 17.53 -17.23 3.74
C ARG A 71 18.29 -17.86 4.92
N GLY A 72 19.36 -17.21 5.38
CA GLY A 72 20.06 -17.59 6.60
C GLY A 72 19.16 -17.50 7.83
N ALA A 73 19.37 -18.40 8.80
CA ALA A 73 18.53 -18.66 9.97
C ALA A 73 18.48 -17.54 11.04
N ASN A 74 18.68 -16.27 10.66
CA ASN A 74 18.65 -15.14 11.60
C ASN A 74 17.49 -14.19 11.28
N GLY A 75 16.41 -14.33 12.04
CA GLY A 75 15.31 -13.36 12.11
C GLY A 75 13.95 -14.00 11.89
N ALA A 76 13.02 -13.74 12.81
CA ALA A 76 11.60 -14.00 12.60
C ALA A 76 11.15 -13.39 11.25
N ALA A 77 10.23 -14.06 10.56
CA ALA A 77 9.64 -13.54 9.34
C ALA A 77 8.90 -12.23 9.66
N ASP A 78 9.54 -11.10 9.38
CA ASP A 78 9.04 -9.74 9.56
C ASP A 78 7.98 -9.37 8.51
N GLY A 79 7.49 -10.34 7.72
CA GLY A 79 6.63 -10.10 6.56
C GLY A 79 7.29 -9.23 5.48
N ALA A 80 8.56 -8.83 5.67
CA ALA A 80 9.28 -8.01 4.72
C ALA A 80 9.63 -8.87 3.51
N VAL A 81 9.01 -8.55 2.38
CA VAL A 81 9.42 -9.06 1.08
C VAL A 81 10.90 -8.74 0.94
N PRO A 82 11.78 -9.74 0.75
CA PRO A 82 13.21 -9.50 0.61
C PRO A 82 13.44 -8.46 -0.48
N PRO A 83 14.42 -7.55 -0.33
CA PRO A 83 14.73 -6.53 -1.32
C PRO A 83 15.41 -7.16 -2.55
N GLY A 84 14.79 -8.17 -3.16
CA GLY A 84 15.15 -8.65 -4.48
C GLY A 84 14.83 -7.56 -5.50
N THR A 85 15.65 -7.46 -6.52
CA THR A 85 15.39 -6.58 -7.66
C THR A 85 14.24 -7.11 -8.53
N GLY A 86 13.68 -8.28 -8.22
CA GLY A 86 12.75 -8.98 -9.10
C GLY A 86 13.47 -9.44 -10.38
N LYS A 87 12.76 -10.14 -11.25
CA LYS A 87 13.28 -10.51 -12.57
C LYS A 87 13.39 -9.25 -13.45
N ASP A 88 14.43 -9.16 -14.27
CA ASP A 88 14.51 -8.12 -15.31
C ASP A 88 13.30 -8.19 -16.25
N GLY A 89 12.58 -7.07 -16.35
CA GLY A 89 11.33 -6.97 -17.10
C GLY A 89 11.50 -6.69 -18.59
N ARG A 90 12.70 -6.41 -19.10
CA ARG A 90 12.92 -5.97 -20.50
C ARG A 90 12.33 -6.92 -21.55
N ALA A 91 12.46 -8.22 -21.36
CA ALA A 91 11.93 -9.20 -22.29
C ALA A 91 10.39 -9.17 -22.33
N ALA A 92 9.74 -9.14 -21.16
CA ALA A 92 8.29 -9.06 -21.04
C ALA A 92 7.76 -7.71 -21.54
N ALA A 93 8.46 -6.61 -21.24
CA ALA A 93 8.13 -5.27 -21.74
C ALA A 93 8.19 -5.16 -23.26
N LYS A 94 9.23 -5.76 -23.88
CA LYS A 94 9.32 -5.84 -25.35
C LYS A 94 8.20 -6.66 -25.96
N ALA A 95 7.84 -7.79 -25.33
CA ALA A 95 6.73 -8.62 -25.77
C ALA A 95 5.39 -7.87 -25.66
N ALA A 96 5.13 -7.18 -24.54
CA ALA A 96 3.92 -6.40 -24.31
C ALA A 96 3.76 -5.21 -25.27
N LEU A 97 4.86 -4.57 -25.67
CA LEU A 97 4.83 -3.47 -26.64
C LEU A 97 4.43 -3.93 -28.05
N GLY A 98 5.02 -5.04 -28.50
CA GLY A 98 5.02 -5.40 -29.92
C GLY A 98 5.74 -4.37 -30.80
N GLY A 99 6.43 -4.84 -31.83
CA GLY A 99 7.11 -3.97 -32.80
C GLY A 99 8.30 -3.19 -32.23
N LYS A 100 8.62 -2.06 -32.88
CA LYS A 100 9.83 -1.26 -32.59
C LYS A 100 9.67 -0.41 -31.32
N ILE A 101 10.62 -0.54 -30.39
CA ILE A 101 10.77 0.36 -29.24
C ILE A 101 11.39 1.67 -29.73
N LEU A 102 10.78 2.79 -29.35
CA LEU A 102 11.31 4.13 -29.60
C LEU A 102 12.34 4.47 -28.52
N ALA A 103 13.48 5.02 -28.93
CA ALA A 103 14.40 5.62 -27.97
C ALA A 103 13.84 6.97 -27.52
N ALA A 104 13.73 7.18 -26.22
CA ALA A 104 13.43 8.51 -25.70
C ALA A 104 14.57 9.47 -26.07
N PRO A 105 14.26 10.77 -26.25
CA PRO A 105 15.30 11.79 -26.45
C PRO A 105 16.27 11.80 -25.27
N LYS A 106 17.43 12.44 -25.41
CA LYS A 106 18.29 12.68 -24.24
C LYS A 106 17.55 13.60 -23.27
N PRO A 107 17.64 13.36 -21.94
CA PRO A 107 16.95 14.23 -21.00
C PRO A 107 17.53 15.64 -21.05
N ARG A 108 16.66 16.64 -20.98
CA ARG A 108 17.03 18.04 -20.79
C ARG A 108 17.02 18.38 -19.30
N GLN A 109 17.85 19.31 -18.85
CA GLN A 109 17.74 19.79 -17.47
C GLN A 109 16.41 20.51 -17.26
N MET A 110 15.75 20.22 -16.14
CA MET A 110 14.55 20.91 -15.70
C MET A 110 14.90 22.34 -15.27
N THR A 111 14.09 23.29 -15.69
CA THR A 111 14.25 24.73 -15.42
C THR A 111 13.09 25.22 -14.56
N SER A 112 13.18 26.45 -14.05
CA SER A 112 12.08 27.07 -13.29
C SER A 112 10.76 27.12 -14.06
N ASP A 113 10.81 27.25 -15.39
CA ASP A 113 9.62 27.29 -16.24
C ASP A 113 8.95 25.91 -16.32
N ASP A 114 9.74 24.84 -16.19
CA ASP A 114 9.26 23.45 -16.11
C ASP A 114 8.67 23.15 -14.70
N GLU A 115 9.22 23.77 -13.65
CA GLU A 115 8.79 23.63 -12.24
C GLU A 115 7.53 24.46 -11.92
N GLY A 116 7.31 25.60 -12.60
CA GLY A 116 6.12 26.46 -12.44
C GLY A 116 4.81 25.81 -12.90
N LEU A 117 4.91 24.67 -13.57
CA LEU A 117 3.87 23.68 -13.71
C LEU A 117 4.27 22.48 -12.85
N THR A 118 4.14 22.58 -11.53
CA THR A 118 4.38 21.40 -10.70
C THR A 118 3.45 20.29 -11.18
N LEU A 119 3.83 19.03 -10.98
CA LEU A 119 3.01 17.92 -11.45
C LEU A 119 1.62 17.92 -10.79
N GLY A 120 1.55 18.44 -9.56
CA GLY A 120 0.33 18.81 -8.87
C GLY A 120 -0.43 19.91 -9.60
N ASP A 121 0.24 20.99 -10.01
CA ASP A 121 -0.38 22.06 -10.83
C ASP A 121 -0.82 21.56 -12.21
N LYS A 122 -0.12 20.62 -12.86
CA LYS A 122 -0.59 20.01 -14.12
C LYS A 122 -1.82 19.15 -13.89
N ALA A 123 -1.87 18.38 -12.80
CA ALA A 123 -3.03 17.60 -12.40
C ALA A 123 -4.21 18.50 -11.96
N GLU A 124 -3.95 19.61 -11.27
CA GLU A 124 -4.96 20.57 -10.81
C GLU A 124 -5.44 21.49 -11.96
N LEU A 125 -4.55 21.81 -12.91
CA LEU A 125 -4.91 22.42 -14.19
C LEU A 125 -5.76 21.47 -15.05
N GLN A 126 -5.69 20.16 -14.84
CA GLN A 126 -6.66 19.23 -15.40
C GLN A 126 -7.98 19.29 -14.65
N GLU A 127 -7.96 19.28 -13.32
CA GLU A 127 -9.19 19.43 -12.52
C GLU A 127 -9.96 20.72 -12.88
N THR A 128 -9.27 21.82 -13.18
CA THR A 128 -9.86 23.12 -13.56
C THR A 128 -10.21 23.27 -15.05
N ARG A 129 -9.55 22.54 -15.97
CA ARG A 129 -9.89 22.54 -17.41
C ARG A 129 -11.11 21.67 -17.74
N GLN A 130 -11.62 20.92 -16.78
CA GLN A 130 -12.74 20.02 -16.99
C GLN A 130 -14.06 20.72 -16.66
N ASN A 131 -15.02 20.67 -17.59
CA ASN A 131 -16.44 20.68 -17.26
C ASN A 131 -16.87 19.37 -16.55
N LYS A 132 -15.95 18.67 -15.86
CA LYS A 132 -16.23 17.49 -15.02
C LYS A 132 -16.49 17.96 -13.59
N PRO A 133 -17.37 17.28 -12.84
CA PRO A 133 -17.54 17.58 -11.43
C PRO A 133 -16.20 17.44 -10.71
N VAL A 134 -15.85 18.47 -9.92
CA VAL A 134 -14.65 18.48 -9.07
C VAL A 134 -14.65 17.19 -8.23
N CYS A 135 -13.58 16.40 -8.36
CA CYS A 135 -13.39 15.20 -7.58
C CYS A 135 -13.25 15.57 -6.10
N LYS A 136 -14.28 15.32 -5.30
CA LYS A 136 -14.27 15.57 -3.84
C LYS A 136 -13.74 14.39 -3.03
N ASP A 137 -13.47 13.28 -3.69
CA ASP A 137 -13.00 12.07 -3.04
C ASP A 137 -11.56 12.24 -2.56
N LYS A 138 -11.28 11.64 -1.40
CA LYS A 138 -9.92 11.55 -0.88
C LYS A 138 -9.15 10.50 -1.66
N LEU A 139 -7.84 10.72 -1.78
CA LEU A 139 -6.93 9.68 -2.25
C LEU A 139 -7.02 8.47 -1.32
N THR A 140 -7.30 7.30 -1.88
CA THR A 140 -7.40 6.03 -1.12
C THR A 140 -6.23 5.14 -1.48
N TYR A 141 -5.57 4.56 -0.47
CA TYR A 141 -4.47 3.63 -0.64
C TYR A 141 -5.00 2.21 -0.70
N ASP A 142 -4.70 1.50 -1.78
CA ASP A 142 -5.06 0.11 -1.99
C ASP A 142 -4.25 -0.45 -3.16
N MET A 143 -3.66 -1.64 -3.00
CA MET A 143 -2.82 -2.25 -4.04
C MET A 143 -3.61 -2.58 -5.32
N GLY A 144 -4.93 -2.74 -5.23
CA GLY A 144 -5.82 -2.93 -6.36
C GLY A 144 -5.85 -1.75 -7.33
N TRP A 145 -5.48 -0.54 -6.89
CA TRP A 145 -5.34 0.61 -7.79
C TRP A 145 -4.26 0.42 -8.86
N ALA A 146 -3.25 -0.41 -8.59
CA ALA A 146 -2.20 -0.75 -9.58
C ALA A 146 -2.77 -1.47 -10.81
N ASN A 147 -3.84 -2.25 -10.63
CA ASN A 147 -4.54 -2.94 -11.73
C ASN A 147 -5.47 -2.02 -12.52
N LYS A 148 -5.73 -0.81 -12.01
CA LYS A 148 -6.62 0.20 -12.60
C LYS A 148 -5.87 1.36 -13.25
N MET A 149 -4.56 1.20 -13.44
CA MET A 149 -3.74 2.16 -14.18
C MET A 149 -4.20 2.26 -15.63
N PRO A 150 -4.13 3.45 -16.27
CA PRO A 150 -4.35 3.57 -17.70
C PRO A 150 -3.45 2.59 -18.47
N PRO A 151 -3.91 1.97 -19.57
CA PRO A 151 -3.14 0.97 -20.30
C PRO A 151 -1.76 1.45 -20.73
N GLU A 152 -1.60 2.73 -21.07
CA GLU A 152 -0.33 3.37 -21.45
C GLU A 152 0.67 3.44 -20.29
N PHE A 153 0.17 3.52 -19.06
CA PHE A 153 0.93 3.75 -17.83
C PHE A 153 0.76 2.61 -16.82
N ALA A 154 0.38 1.42 -17.31
CA ALA A 154 0.31 0.21 -16.50
C ALA A 154 1.67 -0.14 -15.89
N VAL A 155 1.65 -0.81 -14.74
CA VAL A 155 2.86 -1.22 -14.00
C VAL A 155 3.84 -1.97 -14.89
N TYR A 156 5.12 -1.63 -14.77
CA TYR A 156 6.16 -2.23 -15.60
C TYR A 156 6.25 -3.75 -15.36
N PRO A 157 6.43 -4.59 -16.41
CA PRO A 157 6.48 -6.03 -16.23
C PRO A 157 7.55 -6.50 -15.25
N HIS A 158 7.21 -7.47 -14.41
CA HIS A 158 8.06 -8.00 -13.33
C HIS A 158 8.49 -6.97 -12.28
N ALA A 159 7.84 -5.80 -12.22
CA ALA A 159 8.02 -4.88 -11.10
C ALA A 159 7.30 -5.39 -9.84
N ASN A 160 7.82 -5.02 -8.68
CA ASN A 160 7.15 -5.21 -7.39
C ASN A 160 6.51 -3.87 -7.01
N VAL A 161 5.18 -3.86 -6.93
CA VAL A 161 4.42 -2.69 -6.48
C VAL A 161 4.69 -2.48 -5.00
N GLN A 162 5.02 -1.25 -4.62
CA GLN A 162 5.25 -0.84 -3.23
C GLN A 162 4.02 -0.15 -2.67
N GLU A 163 3.44 0.76 -3.45
CA GLU A 163 2.27 1.53 -3.07
C GLU A 163 1.38 1.73 -4.29
N ALA A 164 0.08 1.78 -4.06
CA ALA A 164 -0.87 2.23 -5.06
C ALA A 164 -2.02 2.97 -4.39
N ALA A 165 -2.50 3.99 -5.09
CA ALA A 165 -3.59 4.82 -4.63
C ALA A 165 -4.40 5.39 -5.79
N GLY A 166 -5.64 5.78 -5.50
CA GLY A 166 -6.52 6.39 -6.49
C GLY A 166 -7.63 7.23 -5.88
N LYS A 167 -8.11 8.18 -6.68
CA LYS A 167 -9.36 8.94 -6.48
C LYS A 167 -9.91 9.25 -7.87
N CYS A 168 -11.23 9.16 -8.07
CA CYS A 168 -11.87 9.45 -9.37
C CYS A 168 -11.12 8.83 -10.58
N ASP A 169 -10.61 9.64 -11.50
CA ASP A 169 -9.81 9.23 -12.65
C ASP A 169 -8.29 9.28 -12.41
N LEU A 170 -7.84 9.78 -11.26
CA LEU A 170 -6.42 9.82 -10.88
C LEU A 170 -5.95 8.46 -10.35
N ARG A 171 -4.78 8.03 -10.81
CA ARG A 171 -4.06 6.85 -10.31
C ARG A 171 -2.64 7.23 -9.94
N VAL A 172 -2.17 6.63 -8.85
CA VAL A 172 -0.80 6.75 -8.36
C VAL A 172 -0.27 5.35 -8.07
N VAL A 173 0.92 5.03 -8.56
CA VAL A 173 1.61 3.77 -8.24
C VAL A 173 3.09 4.03 -8.04
N SER A 174 3.66 3.46 -6.98
CA SER A 174 5.11 3.33 -6.79
C SER A 174 5.51 1.86 -6.92
N PHE A 175 6.58 1.57 -7.67
CA PHE A 175 7.11 0.22 -7.82
C PHE A 175 8.63 0.20 -7.99
N ILE A 176 9.21 -0.97 -7.74
CA ILE A 176 10.64 -1.25 -7.92
C ILE A 176 10.85 -2.32 -8.99
N THR A 177 11.92 -2.22 -9.78
CA THR A 177 12.29 -3.22 -10.80
C THR A 177 13.81 -3.33 -10.96
N ALA A 178 14.30 -4.52 -11.35
CA ALA A 178 15.71 -4.77 -11.71
C ALA A 178 16.14 -4.04 -12.99
N THR A 179 15.18 -3.49 -13.72
CA THR A 179 15.43 -2.89 -15.02
C THR A 179 16.14 -1.54 -14.89
N PRO A 180 17.17 -1.24 -15.70
CA PRO A 180 17.81 0.09 -15.71
C PRO A 180 16.88 1.19 -16.24
N ILE A 181 16.99 2.40 -15.68
CA ILE A 181 16.21 3.60 -16.03
C ILE A 181 16.00 3.75 -17.54
N LYS A 182 17.08 3.68 -18.33
CA LYS A 182 16.99 3.87 -19.78
C LYS A 182 15.93 2.98 -20.44
N SER A 183 15.86 1.71 -20.06
CA SER A 183 14.94 0.76 -20.68
C SER A 183 13.49 1.03 -20.28
N ILE A 184 13.27 1.51 -19.05
CA ILE A 184 11.94 1.89 -18.55
C ILE A 184 11.47 3.17 -19.22
N VAL A 185 12.36 4.17 -19.37
CA VAL A 185 12.04 5.42 -20.07
C VAL A 185 11.72 5.14 -21.54
N ASP A 186 12.52 4.34 -22.25
CA ASP A 186 12.23 3.98 -23.64
C ASP A 186 10.88 3.24 -23.77
N TYR A 187 10.55 2.37 -22.81
CA TYR A 187 9.26 1.67 -22.76
C TYR A 187 8.08 2.64 -22.60
N TYR A 188 8.08 3.49 -21.57
CA TYR A 188 6.97 4.41 -21.33
C TYR A 188 6.91 5.53 -22.36
N TYR A 189 8.05 6.00 -22.87
CA TYR A 189 8.08 6.92 -24.01
C TYR A 189 7.39 6.29 -25.23
N THR A 190 7.69 5.02 -25.53
CA THR A 190 7.02 4.29 -26.60
C THR A 190 5.52 4.17 -26.36
N LYS A 191 5.08 3.80 -25.14
CA LYS A 191 3.66 3.70 -24.77
C LYS A 191 2.94 5.04 -24.91
N ALA A 192 3.52 6.11 -24.36
CA ALA A 192 2.98 7.46 -24.41
C ALA A 192 2.83 7.95 -25.86
N LYS A 193 3.89 7.87 -26.68
CA LYS A 193 3.84 8.30 -28.08
C LYS A 193 2.82 7.50 -28.90
N ARG A 194 2.70 6.20 -28.67
CA ARG A 194 1.68 5.35 -29.35
C ARG A 194 0.26 5.62 -28.85
N GLY A 195 0.11 6.00 -27.60
CA GLY A 195 -1.17 6.43 -27.00
C GLY A 195 -1.61 7.84 -27.38
N GLY A 196 -0.82 8.56 -28.19
CA GLY A 196 -1.12 9.92 -28.64
C GLY A 196 -0.73 11.03 -27.66
N TYR A 197 0.05 10.71 -26.63
CA TYR A 197 0.57 11.70 -25.70
C TYR A 197 1.77 12.45 -26.32
N ASP A 198 1.96 13.70 -25.92
CA ASP A 198 3.29 14.29 -25.88
C ASP A 198 4.13 13.59 -24.80
N ALA A 199 5.45 13.74 -24.85
CA ALA A 199 6.35 13.07 -23.92
C ALA A 199 7.67 13.83 -23.83
N GLU A 200 7.84 14.53 -22.73
CA GLU A 200 9.05 15.26 -22.40
C GLU A 200 9.87 14.50 -21.36
N TYR A 201 11.18 14.43 -21.59
CA TYR A 201 12.10 13.77 -20.70
C TYR A 201 13.07 14.78 -20.12
N LEU A 202 12.98 14.95 -18.81
CA LEU A 202 13.70 15.94 -18.02
C LEU A 202 14.57 15.28 -16.95
N LEU A 203 15.54 16.05 -16.46
CA LEU A 203 16.34 15.75 -15.28
C LEU A 203 16.07 16.83 -14.23
N ARG A 204 15.53 16.42 -13.07
CA ARG A 204 15.36 17.26 -11.89
C ARG A 204 16.46 16.90 -10.89
N GLY A 205 17.58 17.63 -10.94
CA GLY A 205 18.79 17.22 -10.25
C GLY A 205 19.31 15.89 -10.81
N SER A 206 19.24 14.82 -10.02
CA SER A 206 19.58 13.44 -10.43
C SER A 206 18.36 12.58 -10.77
N GLU A 207 17.15 13.08 -10.52
CA GLU A 207 15.91 12.38 -10.78
C GLU A 207 15.51 12.50 -12.25
N HIS A 208 15.11 11.38 -12.85
CA HIS A 208 14.61 11.34 -14.21
C HIS A 208 13.09 11.54 -14.20
N VAL A 209 12.59 12.46 -15.03
CA VAL A 209 11.16 12.78 -15.11
C VAL A 209 10.69 12.62 -16.54
N LEU A 210 9.76 11.72 -16.80
CA LEU A 210 9.06 11.58 -18.08
C LEU A 210 7.61 12.00 -17.88
N GLY A 211 7.18 13.07 -18.53
CA GLY A 211 5.83 13.59 -18.38
C GLY A 211 5.22 14.03 -19.69
N GLY A 212 3.91 14.14 -19.71
CA GLY A 212 3.21 14.62 -20.89
C GLY A 212 1.69 14.65 -20.75
N SER A 213 1.04 15.16 -21.78
CA SER A 213 -0.40 15.32 -21.90
C SER A 213 -0.94 14.74 -23.21
N LYS A 214 -2.24 14.48 -23.24
CA LYS A 214 -3.01 14.15 -24.43
C LYS A 214 -4.06 15.24 -24.64
N PRO A 215 -3.76 16.27 -25.45
CA PRO A 215 -4.56 17.50 -25.52
C PRO A 215 -6.04 17.28 -25.81
N ASN A 216 -6.38 16.27 -26.62
CA ASN A 216 -7.77 16.02 -27.02
C ASN A 216 -8.61 15.25 -25.99
N GLU A 217 -7.97 14.66 -24.98
CA GLU A 217 -8.64 13.80 -23.99
C GLU A 217 -8.49 14.32 -22.55
N ASN A 218 -7.90 15.50 -22.38
CA ASN A 218 -7.58 16.09 -21.09
C ASN A 218 -6.84 15.09 -20.15
N SER A 219 -6.03 14.21 -20.73
CA SER A 219 -5.22 13.23 -20.00
C SER A 219 -3.81 13.74 -19.79
N ALA A 220 -3.17 13.40 -18.68
CA ALA A 220 -1.74 13.62 -18.47
C ALA A 220 -1.18 12.57 -17.55
N TYR A 221 0.13 12.51 -17.55
CA TYR A 221 0.88 11.61 -16.74
C TYR A 221 2.23 12.21 -16.38
N VAL A 222 2.80 11.68 -15.31
CA VAL A 222 4.18 11.90 -14.95
C VAL A 222 4.74 10.64 -14.35
N ILE A 223 5.98 10.34 -14.73
CA ILE A 223 6.75 9.21 -14.27
C ILE A 223 8.07 9.76 -13.75
N THR A 224 8.33 9.57 -12.46
CA THR A 224 9.64 9.83 -11.86
C THR A 224 10.41 8.52 -11.77
N LEU A 225 11.71 8.57 -12.06
CA LEU A 225 12.58 7.40 -12.02
C LEU A 225 13.88 7.74 -11.29
N ASN A 226 14.21 6.93 -10.30
CA ASN A 226 15.42 7.07 -9.51
C ASN A 226 16.22 5.76 -9.51
N LYS A 227 17.55 5.88 -9.49
CA LYS A 227 18.41 4.70 -9.33
C LYS A 227 18.20 4.12 -7.95
N ARG A 228 18.05 2.79 -7.86
CA ARG A 228 17.95 2.08 -6.58
C ARG A 228 19.32 1.68 -6.06
N SER A 229 19.53 1.79 -4.76
CA SER A 229 20.67 1.15 -4.08
C SER A 229 20.59 -0.39 -4.27
N GLY A 230 21.67 -1.00 -4.77
CA GLY A 230 21.66 -2.43 -5.14
C GLY A 230 21.22 -2.72 -6.59
N GLY A 231 20.97 -1.68 -7.40
CA GLY A 231 20.69 -1.81 -8.83
C GLY A 231 19.20 -1.82 -9.17
N GLY A 232 18.91 -1.54 -10.44
CA GLY A 232 17.55 -1.33 -10.92
C GLY A 232 17.05 0.09 -10.69
N THR A 233 15.72 0.23 -10.64
CA THR A 233 15.03 1.54 -10.65
C THR A 233 13.84 1.52 -9.70
N VAL A 234 13.66 2.64 -8.99
CA VAL A 234 12.41 3.00 -8.30
C VAL A 234 11.63 3.91 -9.25
N VAL A 235 10.35 3.64 -9.42
CA VAL A 235 9.47 4.36 -10.35
C VAL A 235 8.20 4.76 -9.64
N ASP A 236 7.85 6.04 -9.72
CA ASP A 236 6.53 6.52 -9.31
C ASP A 236 5.79 7.05 -10.53
N ILE A 237 4.51 6.70 -10.65
CA ILE A 237 3.65 7.11 -11.76
C ILE A 237 2.44 7.79 -11.18
N VAL A 238 2.13 8.97 -11.72
CA VAL A 238 0.85 9.64 -11.55
C VAL A 238 0.22 9.75 -12.94
N ALA A 239 -1.01 9.28 -13.10
CA ALA A 239 -1.71 9.36 -14.38
C ALA A 239 -3.22 9.56 -14.20
N SER A 240 -3.81 10.35 -15.09
CA SER A 240 -5.26 10.52 -15.21
C SER A 240 -5.90 9.40 -16.05
N ASN A 241 -7.23 9.28 -15.99
CA ASN A 241 -8.05 8.35 -16.76
C ASN A 241 -7.77 6.86 -16.47
N GLY A 242 -7.47 6.53 -15.21
CA GLY A 242 -7.48 5.13 -14.77
C GLY A 242 -8.90 4.57 -14.72
N GLY A 243 -9.06 3.29 -15.06
CA GLY A 243 -10.34 2.56 -15.10
C GLY A 243 -10.36 1.42 -14.10
#